data_AF-A0A2E4JRY4-F1
#
_entry.id   AF-A0A2E4JRY4-F1
#
_cell.length_a   1.000
_cell.length_b   1.000
_cell.length_c   1.000
_cell.angle_alpha   90.00
_cell.angle_beta   90.00
_cell.angle_gamma   90.00
#
_symmetry.space_group_name_H-M   'P 1'
#
loop_
_entity.id
_entity.type
_entity.pdbx_description
1 polymer ?
#
loop_
_entity_poly.entity_id
_entity_poly.type
_entity_poly.pdbx_seq_one_letter_code
_entity_poly.pdbx_strand_id
1 'polypeptide(L)' 'QMEQTVPKMEQTVPKMEQTVPKSFTIGQTWGALRKSWKGYKIAKVQDDRAKMMEYATKIRKLQGELGVQQASFPDLALN' A
#
# COMPACT_ATOMS: atom_id res chain seq x y z
N GLN A 1 57.19 17.48 12.45
CA GLN A 1 55.76 17.75 12.59
C GLN A 1 55.02 16.65 11.86
N MET A 2 53.99 16.10 12.50
CA MET A 2 53.15 15.02 12.01
C MET A 2 52.09 15.63 11.11
N GLU A 3 51.95 15.18 9.87
CA GLU A 3 50.66 15.29 9.18
C GLU A 3 50.29 13.93 8.60
N GLN A 4 49.13 13.49 9.06
CA GLN A 4 48.60 12.14 8.93
C GLN A 4 48.05 11.92 7.53
N THR A 5 48.25 10.70 7.04
CA THR A 5 47.51 10.10 5.95
C THR A 5 46.03 9.94 6.30
N VAL A 6 45.15 10.37 5.40
CA VAL A 6 43.81 9.76 5.24
C VAL A 6 43.37 9.89 3.77
N PRO A 7 43.44 8.81 2.97
CA PRO A 7 42.50 8.62 1.88
C PRO A 7 41.22 8.01 2.46
N LYS A 8 40.02 8.41 1.95
CA LYS A 8 38.77 7.61 1.89
C LYS A 8 37.50 8.47 1.98
N MET A 9 36.77 8.56 0.87
CA MET A 9 35.44 7.95 0.70
C MET A 9 34.87 8.42 -0.64
N GLU A 10 35.09 7.61 -1.68
CA GLU A 10 34.16 7.51 -2.80
C GLU A 10 32.77 7.27 -2.23
N GLN A 11 31.90 8.26 -2.41
CA GLN A 11 30.48 8.10 -2.18
C GLN A 11 29.89 7.53 -3.47
N THR A 12 30.15 6.24 -3.71
CA THR A 12 29.38 5.45 -4.66
C THR A 12 27.99 5.27 -4.08
N VAL A 13 27.06 6.10 -4.53
CA VAL A 13 25.64 5.92 -4.25
C VAL A 13 25.19 4.57 -4.83
N PRO A 14 24.81 3.56 -4.02
CA PRO A 14 24.19 2.38 -4.60
C PRO A 14 22.75 2.77 -4.95
N LYS A 15 22.51 2.92 -6.25
CA LYS A 15 21.20 2.87 -6.88
C LYS A 15 20.53 1.56 -6.47
N MET A 16 19.74 1.61 -5.40
CA MET A 16 18.81 0.54 -5.03
C MET A 16 17.66 0.55 -6.05
N GLU A 17 17.96 0.03 -7.23
CA GLU A 17 17.00 -0.62 -8.10
C GLU A 17 16.61 -1.92 -7.39
N GLN A 18 15.79 -1.79 -6.35
CA GLN A 18 15.30 -2.92 -5.59
C GLN A 18 14.12 -3.53 -6.35
N THR A 19 14.44 -4.43 -7.27
CA THR A 19 13.54 -5.47 -7.77
C THR A 19 13.23 -6.47 -6.65
N VAL A 20 12.58 -6.00 -5.58
CA VAL A 20 12.05 -6.91 -4.55
C VAL A 20 10.75 -7.48 -5.12
N PRO A 21 10.53 -8.81 -5.13
CA PRO A 21 9.17 -9.32 -5.30
C PRO A 21 8.33 -8.63 -4.23
N LYS A 22 7.35 -7.82 -4.64
CA LYS A 22 6.52 -7.00 -3.74
C LYS A 22 5.59 -7.90 -2.92
N SER A 23 6.14 -8.73 -2.04
CA SER A 23 5.41 -9.38 -0.96
C SER A 23 5.13 -8.30 0.09
N PHE A 24 4.01 -7.61 -0.06
CA PHE A 24 3.51 -6.71 0.97
C PHE A 24 3.41 -7.49 2.29
N THR A 25 3.98 -6.95 3.36
CA THR A 25 3.85 -7.59 4.67
C THR A 25 2.40 -7.50 5.14
N ILE A 26 1.95 -8.45 5.96
CA ILE A 26 0.59 -8.46 6.53
C ILE A 26 0.23 -7.09 7.12
N GLY A 27 1.17 -6.45 7.83
CA GLY A 27 0.98 -5.10 8.40
C GLY A 27 0.77 -4.01 7.35
N GLN A 28 1.47 -4.07 6.21
CA GLN A 28 1.26 -3.14 5.09
C GLN A 28 -0.12 -3.36 4.45
N THR A 29 -0.54 -4.61 4.29
CA THR A 29 -1.87 -4.96 3.76
C THR A 29 -2.98 -4.44 4.69
N TRP A 30 -2.82 -4.56 6.01
CA TRP A 30 -3.74 -3.94 6.98
C TRP A 30 -3.75 -2.40 6.89
N GLY A 31 -2.60 -1.77 6.72
CA GLY A 31 -2.50 -0.33 6.50
C GLY A 31 -3.20 0.13 5.22
N ALA A 32 -3.01 -0.61 4.12
CA ALA A 32 -3.69 -0.39 2.85
C ALA A 32 -5.21 -0.61 2.95
N LEU A 33 -5.64 -1.60 3.73
CA LEU A 33 -7.04 -1.90 3.98
C LEU A 33 -7.71 -0.72 4.68
N ARG A 34 -7.12 -0.22 5.78
CA ARG A 34 -7.61 0.97 6.49
C ARG A 34 -7.69 2.20 5.59
N LYS A 35 -6.68 2.42 4.74
CA LYS A 35 -6.68 3.53 3.77
C LYS A 35 -7.80 3.39 2.72
N SER A 36 -7.99 2.19 2.18
CA SER A 36 -9.04 1.91 1.19
C SER A 36 -10.43 2.11 1.77
N TRP A 37 -10.67 1.68 3.02
CA TRP A 37 -11.92 1.95 3.75
C TRP A 37 -12.18 3.43 3.97
N LYS A 38 -11.14 4.22 4.29
CA LYS A 38 -11.27 5.68 4.42
C LYS A 38 -11.65 6.31 3.07
N GLY A 39 -11.00 5.89 1.98
CA GLY A 39 -11.32 6.31 0.62
C GLY A 39 -12.75 5.98 0.21
N TYR A 40 -13.21 4.76 0.50
CA TYR A 40 -14.58 4.32 0.23
C TYR A 40 -15.61 5.21 0.94
N LYS A 41 -15.41 5.52 2.22
CA LYS A 41 -16.32 6.41 2.98
C LYS A 41 -16.36 7.82 2.38
N ILE A 42 -15.21 8.36 1.99
CA ILE A 42 -15.13 9.68 1.35
C ILE A 42 -15.85 9.66 0.00
N ALA A 43 -15.63 8.62 -0.81
CA ALA A 43 -16.31 8.44 -2.09
C ALA A 43 -17.83 8.29 -1.92
N LYS A 44 -18.28 7.58 -0.88
CA LYS A 44 -19.71 7.46 -0.52
C LYS A 44 -20.33 8.80 -0.14
N VAL A 45 -19.61 9.65 0.60
CA VAL A 45 -20.08 11.00 0.94
C VAL A 45 -20.12 11.92 -0.30
N GLN A 46 -19.22 11.72 -1.25
CA GLN A 46 -19.18 12.47 -2.52
C GLN A 46 -20.10 11.89 -3.61
N ASP A 47 -20.85 10.82 -3.30
CA ASP A 47 -21.64 10.03 -4.26
C ASP A 47 -20.85 9.56 -5.50
N ASP A 48 -19.52 9.41 -5.36
CA ASP A 48 -18.64 8.97 -6.44
C ASP A 48 -18.63 7.45 -6.52
N ARG A 49 -19.64 6.92 -7.21
CA ARG A 49 -19.84 5.47 -7.39
C ARG A 49 -18.65 4.77 -8.05
N ALA A 50 -17.95 5.45 -8.96
CA ALA A 50 -16.77 4.88 -9.63
C ALA A 50 -15.63 4.66 -8.64
N LYS A 51 -15.30 5.67 -7.83
CA LYS A 51 -14.29 5.52 -6.77
C LYS A 51 -14.74 4.53 -5.69
N MET A 52 -16.02 4.52 -5.32
CA MET A 52 -16.56 3.52 -4.40
C MET A 52 -16.30 2.10 -4.90
N MET A 53 -16.55 1.82 -6.19
CA MET A 53 -16.27 0.52 -6.80
C MET A 53 -14.79 0.15 -6.77
N GLU A 54 -13.91 1.11 -7.11
CA GLU A 54 -12.47 0.90 -7.07
C GLU A 54 -11.97 0.58 -5.64
N TYR A 55 -12.43 1.34 -4.64
CA TYR A 55 -12.07 1.09 -3.25
C TYR A 55 -12.66 -0.22 -2.72
N ALA A 56 -13.91 -0.55 -3.05
CA ALA A 56 -14.55 -1.80 -2.65
C ALA A 56 -13.79 -3.02 -3.20
N THR A 57 -13.38 -2.96 -4.46
CA THR A 57 -12.58 -4.02 -5.10
C THR A 57 -11.22 -4.18 -4.43
N LYS A 58 -10.54 -3.06 -4.13
CA LYS A 58 -9.28 -3.06 -3.36
C LYS A 58 -9.46 -3.65 -1.96
N ILE A 59 -10.53 -3.28 -1.26
CA ILE A 59 -10.85 -3.80 0.08
C ILE A 59 -11.00 -5.32 0.03
N ARG A 60 -11.80 -5.87 -0.90
CA ARG A 60 -11.96 -7.34 -1.01
C ARG A 60 -10.67 -8.06 -1.37
N LYS A 61 -9.84 -7.48 -2.24
CA LYS A 61 -8.52 -8.04 -2.57
C LYS A 61 -7.62 -8.11 -1.33
N LEU A 62 -7.52 -6.99 -0.60
CA LEU A 62 -6.71 -6.90 0.62
C LEU A 62 -7.24 -7.83 1.72
N GLN A 63 -8.57 -7.98 1.84
CA GLN A 63 -9.16 -8.93 2.77
C GLN A 63 -8.84 -10.38 2.41
N GLY A 64 -8.87 -10.73 1.11
CA GLY A 64 -8.45 -12.04 0.63
C GLY A 64 -6.97 -12.32 0.90
N GLU A 65 -6.09 -11.33 0.68
CA GLU A 65 -4.66 -11.43 0.99
C GLU A 65 -4.40 -11.58 2.51
N LEU A 66 -5.28 -11.02 3.35
CA LEU A 66 -5.22 -11.17 4.80
C LEU A 66 -5.90 -12.44 5.33
N GLY A 67 -6.58 -13.21 4.47
CA GLY A 67 -7.38 -14.38 4.87
C GLY A 67 -8.58 -14.02 5.75
N VAL A 68 -9.06 -12.78 5.71
CA VAL A 68 -10.26 -12.34 6.45
C VAL A 68 -11.48 -12.36 5.55
N GLN A 69 -12.66 -12.41 6.16
CA GLN A 69 -13.92 -12.37 5.42
C GLN A 69 -13.99 -11.09 4.58
N GLN A 70 -14.27 -11.27 3.28
CA GLN A 70 -14.46 -10.17 2.35
C GLN A 70 -15.73 -9.40 2.71
N ALA A 71 -15.65 -8.07 2.71
CA ALA A 71 -16.79 -7.22 2.96
C ALA A 71 -17.71 -7.18 1.73
N SER A 72 -19.00 -7.28 1.99
CA SER A 72 -20.04 -7.10 0.97
C SER A 72 -20.35 -5.61 0.82
N PHE A 73 -20.51 -5.17 -0.42
CA PHE A 73 -20.89 -3.80 -0.74
C PHE A 73 -22.22 -3.86 -1.51
N PRO A 74 -23.37 -3.94 -0.79
CA PRO A 74 -24.69 -4.07 -1.42
C PRO A 74 -25.01 -2.87 -2.31
N ASP A 75 -24.55 -1.67 -1.93
CA ASP A 75 -24.66 -0.44 -2.74
C ASP A 75 -24.02 -0.57 -4.14
N LEU A 76 -23.07 -1.50 -4.30
CA LEU A 76 -22.28 -1.71 -5.52
C LEU A 76 -22.53 -3.07 -6.19
N ALA A 77 -23.48 -3.86 -5.69
CA ALA A 77 -23.72 -5.24 -6.13
C ALA A 77 -22.46 -6.14 -6.07
N LEU A 78 -21.52 -5.84 -5.17
CA LEU A 78 -20.34 -6.68 -4.92
C LEU A 78 -20.64 -7.58 -3.71
N ASN A 79 -21.01 -8.84 -3.98
CA ASN A 79 -21.31 -9.89 -2.99
C ASN A 79 -20.14 -10.83 -2.75
#